data_AF-A0A2U1KQV6-F1
#
_entry.id   AF-A0A2U1KQV6-F1
#
_cell.length_a   1.000
_cell.length_b   1.000
_cell.length_c   1.000
_cell.angle_alpha   90.00
_cell.angle_beta   90.00
_cell.angle_gamma   90.00
#
_symmetry.space_group_name_H-M   'P 1'
#
loop_
_entity.id
_entity.type
_entity.pdbx_description
1 polymer ?
#
loop_
_entity_poly.entity_id
_entity_poly.type
_entity_poly.pdbx_seq_one_letter_code
_entity_poly.pdbx_strand_id
1 'polypeptide(L)'
;MGKGVLGLPPLGLEASALVDRNSPEKLLAAFGRVPRSGIPNSQWITLQGNLQEFIFSEVPDHVVWELDEFGVFSVTSMRSCLDSFLLGSSGVPTRWNTLVLRKLNILLWRIFRDRIPTRLNLRDKDIDLDSLLCPVCMQIGESTEHLFSSCSDLCPLWHRIAVWWGVPTPTEMTINSLVTWADDVALDAESKKVFDAVIMVAFWTIWSFHKLETGPQIT
;
A
#
# COMPACT_ATOMS: atom_id res chain seq x y z
N MET A 1 -25.40 17.75 -0.51
CA MET A 1 -24.69 17.44 0.76
C MET A 1 -23.76 18.58 1.07
N GLY A 2 -24.14 19.41 2.04
CA GLY A 2 -23.48 20.67 2.34
C GLY A 2 -22.09 20.45 2.93
N LYS A 3 -21.08 21.09 2.33
CA LYS A 3 -19.76 21.23 2.94
C LYS A 3 -19.90 22.28 4.04
N GLY A 4 -19.90 21.83 5.29
CA GLY A 4 -19.77 22.70 6.46
C GLY A 4 -18.38 23.31 6.45
N VAL A 5 -18.26 24.52 5.88
CA VAL A 5 -17.12 25.40 6.12
C VAL A 5 -17.21 25.79 7.59
N LEU A 6 -16.27 25.32 8.41
CA LEU A 6 -16.09 25.83 9.76
C LEU A 6 -15.77 27.33 9.62
N GLY A 7 -16.78 28.16 9.91
CA GLY A 7 -16.66 29.60 9.87
C GLY A 7 -15.55 30.05 10.82
N LEU A 8 -14.48 30.61 10.26
CA LEU A 8 -13.59 31.49 11.00
C LEU A 8 -14.42 32.65 11.58
N PRO A 9 -14.20 33.04 12.85
CA PRO A 9 -14.90 34.17 13.44
C PRO A 9 -14.55 35.48 12.71
N PRO A 10 -15.40 36.52 12.80
CA PRO A 10 -15.27 37.71 11.98
C PRO A 10 -13.95 38.44 12.25
N LEU A 11 -13.20 38.68 11.17
CA LEU A 11 -12.07 39.60 11.11
C LEU A 11 -12.58 41.02 11.40
N GLY A 12 -12.44 41.46 12.65
CA GLY A 12 -12.89 42.80 13.06
C GLY A 12 -12.46 43.25 14.45
N LEU A 13 -11.58 42.52 15.14
CA LEU A 13 -10.92 43.02 16.35
C LEU A 13 -9.48 43.38 15.98
N GLU A 14 -9.25 44.69 15.97
CA GLU A 14 -8.07 45.42 15.52
C GLU A 14 -6.74 44.72 15.87
N ALA A 15 -5.87 44.54 14.88
CA ALA A 15 -4.55 43.92 15.04
C ALA A 15 -3.70 44.62 16.13
N SER A 16 -3.93 45.92 16.36
CA SER A 16 -3.33 46.71 17.45
C SER A 16 -3.66 46.18 18.85
N ALA A 17 -4.87 45.65 19.07
CA ALA A 17 -5.31 45.11 20.37
C ALA A 17 -4.75 43.70 20.65
N LEU A 18 -4.34 42.96 19.61
CA LEU A 18 -3.66 41.65 19.72
C LEU A 18 -2.17 41.81 20.03
N VAL A 19 -1.50 42.79 19.41
CA VAL A 19 -0.09 43.10 19.71
C VAL A 19 0.08 43.55 21.16
N ASP A 20 -0.86 44.33 21.69
CA ASP A 20 -0.84 44.73 23.09
C ASP A 20 -0.94 43.51 24.03
N ARG A 21 -1.65 42.43 23.67
CA ARG A 21 -1.72 41.19 24.49
C ARG A 21 -0.40 40.40 24.55
N ASN A 22 0.46 40.53 23.55
CA ASN A 22 1.67 39.70 23.38
C ASN A 22 2.97 40.47 23.65
N SER A 23 2.99 41.46 24.55
CA SER A 23 4.25 42.12 24.92
C SER A 23 5.24 41.15 25.59
N PRO A 24 6.56 41.36 25.46
CA PRO A 24 7.57 40.55 26.15
C PRO A 24 7.29 40.42 27.65
N GLU A 25 6.82 41.50 28.28
CA GLU A 25 6.46 41.55 29.70
C GLU A 25 5.28 40.64 30.04
N LYS A 26 4.23 40.62 29.19
CA LYS A 26 3.05 39.76 29.39
C LYS A 26 3.39 38.28 29.18
N LEU A 27 4.25 37.97 28.20
CA LEU A 27 4.73 36.61 27.97
C LEU A 27 5.59 36.11 29.14
N LEU A 28 6.54 36.93 29.61
CA LEU A 28 7.35 36.60 30.78
C LEU A 28 6.49 36.43 32.04
N ALA A 29 5.44 37.24 32.21
CA ALA A 29 4.48 37.09 33.32
C ALA A 29 3.66 35.78 33.23
N ALA A 30 3.40 35.26 32.03
CA ALA A 30 2.65 34.01 31.83
C ALA A 30 3.39 32.75 32.29
N PHE A 31 4.73 32.77 32.31
CA PHE A 31 5.55 31.66 32.84
C PHE A 31 5.51 31.55 34.38
N GLY A 32 4.84 32.47 35.07
CA GLY A 32 4.56 32.38 36.50
C GLY A 32 5.76 32.76 37.38
N ARG A 33 6.59 31.78 37.79
CA ARG A 33 7.69 32.01 38.74
C ARG A 33 9.05 32.07 38.06
N VAL A 34 9.81 33.11 38.38
CA VAL A 34 11.22 33.26 37.99
C VAL A 34 12.06 32.16 38.66
N PRO A 35 12.86 31.38 37.91
CA PRO A 35 13.76 30.39 38.48
C PRO A 35 14.81 31.04 39.41
N ARG A 36 15.11 30.40 40.55
CA ARG A 36 15.96 31.02 41.59
C ARG A 36 17.47 30.90 41.34
N SER A 37 17.94 29.83 40.70
CA SER A 37 19.37 29.59 40.43
C SER A 37 19.59 28.41 39.49
N GLY A 38 20.83 28.24 39.01
CA GLY A 38 21.27 27.09 38.20
C GLY A 38 20.86 27.18 36.73
N ILE A 39 20.84 26.03 36.05
CA ILE A 39 20.54 25.91 34.61
C ILE A 39 19.19 26.55 34.22
N PRO A 40 18.10 26.39 35.00
CA PRO A 40 16.83 27.04 34.68
C PRO A 40 16.93 28.58 34.71
N ASN A 41 17.77 29.15 35.59
CA ASN A 41 17.97 30.60 35.65
C ASN A 41 18.78 31.11 34.45
N SER A 42 19.80 30.37 34.00
CA SER A 42 20.51 30.75 32.77
C SER A 42 19.61 30.69 31.54
N GLN A 43 18.77 29.65 31.42
CA GLN A 43 17.79 29.55 30.33
C GLN A 43 16.74 30.68 30.38
N TRP A 44 16.30 31.05 31.59
CA TRP A 44 15.39 32.17 31.80
C TRP A 44 15.99 33.50 31.35
N ILE A 45 17.26 33.78 31.71
CA ILE A 45 17.96 34.99 31.26
C ILE A 45 18.11 35.01 29.73
N THR A 46 18.46 33.88 29.11
CA THR A 46 18.54 33.77 27.64
C THR A 46 17.18 34.01 26.98
N LEU A 47 16.12 33.39 27.50
CA LEU A 47 14.76 33.60 26.99
C LEU A 47 14.33 35.07 27.12
N GLN A 48 14.62 35.69 28.27
CA GLN A 48 14.32 37.09 28.50
C GLN A 48 15.07 38.01 27.52
N GLY A 49 16.35 37.76 27.26
CA GLY A 49 17.12 38.48 26.24
C GLY A 49 16.51 38.32 24.84
N ASN A 50 16.22 37.09 24.44
CA ASN A 50 15.62 36.81 23.13
C ASN A 50 14.25 37.46 22.94
N LEU A 51 13.41 37.48 23.99
CA LEU A 51 12.09 38.12 23.95
C LEU A 51 12.17 39.65 23.93
N GLN A 52 13.19 40.24 24.57
CA GLN A 52 13.40 41.70 24.53
C GLN A 52 13.87 42.19 23.15
N GLU A 53 14.61 41.34 22.41
CA GLU A 53 15.04 41.64 21.04
C GLU A 53 13.97 41.31 19.98
N PHE A 54 12.94 40.53 20.35
CA PHE A 54 11.91 40.11 19.42
C PHE A 54 10.88 41.22 19.14
N ILE A 55 10.71 41.56 17.87
CA ILE A 55 9.70 42.51 17.41
C ILE A 55 8.47 41.74 16.98
N PHE A 56 7.35 41.92 17.71
CA PHE A 56 6.08 41.33 17.34
C PHE A 56 5.55 41.94 16.04
N SER A 57 5.18 41.08 15.10
CA SER A 57 4.46 41.48 13.90
C SER A 57 2.98 41.63 14.22
N GLU A 58 2.33 42.62 13.61
CA GLU A 58 0.85 42.71 13.62
C GLU A 58 0.20 41.64 12.71
N VAL A 59 1.02 40.96 11.90
CA VAL A 59 0.56 39.87 11.04
C VAL A 59 0.32 38.63 11.90
N PRO A 60 -0.89 38.04 11.87
CA PRO A 60 -1.17 36.80 12.58
C PRO A 60 -0.25 35.66 12.10
N ASP A 61 0.24 34.86 13.05
CA ASP A 61 0.92 33.62 12.72
C ASP A 61 -0.03 32.69 11.94
N HIS A 62 0.52 32.01 10.94
CA HIS A 62 -0.20 30.98 10.20
C HIS A 62 0.62 29.70 10.19
N VAL A 63 -0.07 28.56 10.33
CA VAL A 63 0.57 27.24 10.25
C VAL A 63 0.85 26.96 8.77
N VAL A 64 2.11 26.75 8.44
CA VAL A 64 2.55 26.36 7.09
C VAL A 64 2.82 24.86 7.08
N TRP A 65 2.25 24.18 6.08
CA TRP A 65 2.51 22.77 5.80
C TRP A 65 3.56 22.64 4.70
N GLU A 66 4.79 22.29 5.06
CA GLU A 66 5.94 22.24 4.13
C GLU A 66 5.83 21.16 3.04
N LEU A 67 4.91 20.20 3.18
CA LEU A 67 4.70 19.13 2.20
C LEU A 67 3.70 19.50 1.10
N ASP A 68 3.27 20.77 1.02
CA ASP A 68 2.38 21.29 -0.01
C ASP A 68 2.89 22.62 -0.55
N GLU A 69 2.78 22.84 -1.87
CA GLU A 69 3.27 24.05 -2.54
C GLU A 69 2.56 25.33 -2.07
N PHE A 70 1.33 25.21 -1.57
CA PHE A 70 0.54 26.35 -1.05
C PHE A 70 0.65 26.48 0.46
N GLY A 71 1.46 25.66 1.13
CA GLY A 71 1.63 25.69 2.58
C GLY A 71 0.37 25.26 3.34
N VAL A 72 -0.61 24.64 2.66
CA VAL A 72 -1.89 24.24 3.27
C VAL A 72 -1.87 22.76 3.62
N PHE A 73 -2.26 22.44 4.85
CA PHE A 73 -2.42 21.05 5.25
C PHE A 73 -3.53 20.38 4.44
N SER A 74 -3.21 19.22 3.87
CA SER A 74 -4.16 18.36 3.18
C SER A 74 -3.84 16.90 3.45
N VAL A 75 -4.88 16.09 3.65
CA VAL A 75 -4.72 14.63 3.75
C VAL A 75 -4.09 14.08 2.46
N THR A 76 -4.35 14.71 1.32
CA THR A 76 -3.78 14.32 0.03
C THR A 76 -2.27 14.55 -0.01
N SER A 77 -1.77 15.72 0.42
CA SER A 77 -0.32 16.01 0.39
C SER A 77 0.45 15.14 1.38
N MET A 78 -0.09 14.95 2.59
CA MET A 78 0.46 14.02 3.57
C MET A 78 0.50 12.58 3.02
N ARG A 79 -0.57 12.13 2.39
CA ARG A 79 -0.66 10.77 1.86
C ARG A 79 0.29 10.56 0.69
N SER A 80 0.41 11.51 -0.23
CA SER A 80 1.39 11.45 -1.33
C SER A 80 2.82 11.38 -0.83
N CYS A 81 3.16 12.15 0.22
CA CYS A 81 4.48 12.10 0.86
C CYS A 81 4.73 10.74 1.56
N LEU A 82 3.73 10.23 2.27
CA LEU A 82 3.82 8.90 2.89
C LEU A 82 3.96 7.81 1.84
N ASP A 83 3.17 7.87 0.77
CA ASP A 83 3.21 6.89 -0.31
C ASP A 83 4.57 6.94 -1.02
N SER A 84 5.15 8.12 -1.27
CA SER A 84 6.48 8.23 -1.87
C SER A 84 7.59 7.70 -0.95
N PHE A 85 7.46 7.89 0.37
CA PHE A 85 8.42 7.43 1.36
C PHE A 85 8.31 5.92 1.64
N LEU A 86 7.09 5.39 1.77
CA LEU A 86 6.80 4.01 2.17
C LEU A 86 6.71 3.04 0.98
N LEU A 87 6.22 3.50 -0.16
CA LEU A 87 5.91 2.66 -1.33
C LEU A 87 6.95 2.81 -2.45
N GLY A 88 8.21 3.15 -2.10
CA GLY A 88 9.31 3.43 -3.03
C GLY A 88 9.24 2.68 -4.36
N SER A 89 9.30 3.44 -5.48
CA SER A 89 8.97 3.02 -6.85
C SER A 89 7.83 2.00 -6.92
N SER A 90 6.60 2.48 -7.14
CA SER A 90 5.41 1.65 -7.36
C SER A 90 5.78 0.39 -8.12
N GLY A 91 5.74 -0.77 -7.45
CA GLY A 91 5.95 -2.06 -8.10
C GLY A 91 4.99 -2.25 -9.28
N VAL A 92 5.17 -3.34 -10.02
CA VAL A 92 4.33 -3.66 -11.20
C VAL A 92 2.85 -3.45 -10.85
N PRO A 93 2.12 -2.57 -11.58
CA PRO A 93 0.72 -2.30 -11.32
C PRO A 93 -0.07 -3.60 -11.28
N THR A 94 -1.03 -3.68 -10.36
CA THR A 94 -1.89 -4.87 -10.29
C THR A 94 -2.73 -4.98 -11.55
N ARG A 95 -2.65 -6.12 -12.23
CA ARG A 95 -3.44 -6.42 -13.43
C ARG A 95 -4.89 -6.73 -13.03
N TRP A 96 -5.83 -5.95 -13.56
CA TRP A 96 -7.26 -6.14 -13.32
C TRP A 96 -7.97 -6.41 -14.64
N ASN A 97 -8.74 -7.50 -14.70
CA ASN A 97 -9.60 -7.80 -15.83
C ASN A 97 -11.07 -7.64 -15.43
N THR A 98 -11.80 -6.82 -16.19
CA THR A 98 -13.22 -6.53 -15.93
C THR A 98 -14.15 -7.66 -16.35
N LEU A 99 -13.69 -8.62 -17.15
CA LEU A 99 -14.49 -9.76 -17.63
C LEU A 99 -14.61 -10.89 -16.60
N VAL A 100 -13.77 -10.88 -15.56
CA VAL A 100 -13.79 -11.90 -14.50
C VAL A 100 -14.37 -11.37 -13.20
N LEU A 101 -14.82 -12.29 -12.34
CA LEU A 101 -15.31 -11.93 -11.02
C LEU A 101 -14.18 -11.30 -10.18
N ARG A 102 -14.54 -10.33 -9.34
CA ARG A 102 -13.61 -9.66 -8.41
C ARG A 102 -12.76 -10.64 -7.59
N LYS A 103 -13.32 -11.79 -7.19
CA LYS A 103 -12.61 -12.83 -6.43
C LYS A 103 -11.42 -13.44 -7.20
N LEU A 104 -11.50 -13.55 -8.53
CA LEU A 104 -10.42 -14.07 -9.38
C LEU A 104 -9.29 -13.05 -9.49
N ASN A 105 -9.62 -11.77 -9.67
CA ASN A 105 -8.62 -10.70 -9.65
C ASN A 105 -7.86 -10.65 -8.31
N ILE A 106 -8.58 -10.73 -7.18
CA ILE A 106 -7.96 -10.78 -5.85
C ILE A 106 -7.06 -12.01 -5.70
N LEU A 107 -7.49 -13.17 -6.20
CA LEU A 107 -6.66 -14.38 -6.17
C LEU A 107 -5.34 -14.16 -6.93
N LEU A 108 -5.40 -13.66 -8.17
CA LEU A 108 -4.18 -13.41 -8.96
C LEU A 108 -3.24 -12.43 -8.26
N TRP A 109 -3.78 -11.35 -7.70
CA TRP A 109 -2.99 -10.40 -6.91
C TRP A 109 -2.28 -11.08 -5.72
N ARG A 110 -2.95 -12.02 -5.04
CA ARG A 110 -2.33 -12.80 -3.96
C ARG A 110 -1.27 -13.76 -4.47
N ILE A 111 -1.50 -14.43 -5.60
CA ILE A 111 -0.53 -15.35 -6.24
C ILE A 111 0.73 -14.58 -6.59
N PHE A 112 0.59 -13.44 -7.28
CA PHE A 112 1.72 -12.62 -7.71
C PHE A 112 2.57 -12.08 -6.55
N ARG A 113 1.96 -11.91 -5.36
CA ARG A 113 2.66 -11.48 -4.14
C ARG A 113 3.10 -12.63 -3.24
N ASP A 114 2.94 -13.87 -3.69
CA ASP A 114 3.22 -15.08 -2.92
C ASP A 114 2.50 -15.10 -1.55
N ARG A 115 1.25 -14.64 -1.53
CA ARG A 115 0.40 -14.51 -0.32
C ARG A 115 -0.75 -15.50 -0.29
N ILE A 116 -0.55 -16.68 -0.87
CA ILE A 116 -1.50 -17.79 -0.79
C ILE A 116 -0.97 -18.87 0.19
N PRO A 117 -1.87 -19.65 0.82
CA PRO A 117 -1.48 -20.68 1.78
C PRO A 117 -1.01 -21.97 1.08
N THR A 118 0.13 -21.93 0.40
CA THR A 118 0.86 -23.12 -0.05
C THR A 118 1.65 -23.70 1.12
N ARG A 119 2.00 -25.00 1.10
CA ARG A 119 2.71 -25.65 2.22
C ARG A 119 4.01 -24.93 2.59
N LEU A 120 4.80 -24.49 1.61
CA LEU A 120 6.04 -23.75 1.89
C LEU A 120 5.75 -22.37 2.51
N ASN A 121 4.74 -21.65 2.03
CA ASN A 121 4.36 -20.36 2.62
C ASN A 121 3.76 -20.49 4.03
N LEU A 122 3.14 -21.62 4.35
CA LEU A 122 2.62 -21.92 5.69
C LEU A 122 3.76 -22.27 6.64
N ARG A 123 4.71 -23.08 6.19
CA ARG A 123 5.94 -23.40 6.92
C ARG A 123 6.72 -22.13 7.29
N ASP A 124 6.86 -21.19 6.35
CA ASP A 124 7.53 -19.91 6.60
C ASP A 124 6.82 -19.02 7.63
N LYS A 125 5.59 -19.39 8.03
CA LYS A 125 4.81 -18.77 9.11
C LYS A 125 4.74 -19.64 10.37
N ASP A 126 5.66 -20.60 10.50
CA ASP A 126 5.74 -21.55 11.62
C ASP A 126 4.45 -22.37 11.84
N ILE A 127 3.69 -22.62 10.77
CA ILE A 127 2.54 -23.52 10.81
C ILE A 127 3.05 -24.94 10.53
N ASP A 128 2.88 -25.82 11.51
CA ASP A 128 3.28 -27.22 11.41
C ASP A 128 2.37 -28.00 10.44
N LEU A 129 2.99 -28.81 9.58
CA LEU A 129 2.33 -29.57 8.52
C LEU A 129 2.95 -30.96 8.43
N ASP A 130 2.13 -31.99 8.29
CA ASP A 130 2.58 -33.39 8.19
C ASP A 130 3.52 -33.65 6.99
N SER A 131 3.38 -32.85 5.93
CA SER A 131 4.21 -32.93 4.74
C SER A 131 4.33 -31.56 4.09
N LEU A 132 5.47 -31.28 3.46
CA LEU A 132 5.68 -30.08 2.64
C LEU A 132 5.47 -30.32 1.15
N LEU A 133 5.22 -31.57 0.74
CA LEU A 133 5.03 -31.93 -0.66
C LEU A 133 3.76 -31.27 -1.22
N CYS A 134 3.71 -31.08 -2.52
CA CYS A 134 2.51 -30.67 -3.22
C CYS A 134 1.43 -31.73 -3.03
N PRO A 135 0.24 -31.38 -2.50
CA PRO A 135 -0.85 -32.34 -2.30
C PRO A 135 -1.39 -32.90 -3.62
N VAL A 136 -1.12 -32.24 -4.75
CA VAL A 136 -1.57 -32.65 -6.07
C VAL A 136 -0.65 -33.73 -6.65
N CYS A 137 0.63 -33.41 -6.84
CA CYS A 137 1.58 -34.36 -7.47
C CYS A 137 2.31 -35.27 -6.48
N MET A 138 2.34 -34.91 -5.20
CA MET A 138 3.03 -35.64 -4.13
C MET A 138 4.53 -35.89 -4.37
N GLN A 139 5.18 -35.09 -5.23
CA GLN A 139 6.58 -35.29 -5.64
C GLN A 139 7.53 -34.18 -5.19
N ILE A 140 7.13 -32.91 -5.31
CA ILE A 140 7.97 -31.73 -5.07
C ILE A 140 7.32 -30.88 -3.96
N GLY A 141 8.09 -30.10 -3.21
CA GLY A 141 7.57 -29.17 -2.21
C GLY A 141 6.58 -28.15 -2.80
N GLU A 142 5.48 -27.87 -2.10
CA GLU A 142 4.43 -26.96 -2.58
C GLU A 142 4.84 -25.48 -2.44
N SER A 143 5.48 -24.93 -3.47
CA SER A 143 5.57 -23.47 -3.66
C SER A 143 4.43 -22.97 -4.54
N THR A 144 4.18 -21.66 -4.50
CA THR A 144 3.23 -21.01 -5.43
C THR A 144 3.65 -21.24 -6.88
N GLU A 145 4.94 -21.10 -7.17
CA GLU A 145 5.52 -21.39 -8.48
C GLU A 145 5.25 -22.84 -8.91
N HIS A 146 5.56 -23.80 -8.03
CA HIS A 146 5.32 -25.20 -8.33
C HIS A 146 3.84 -25.49 -8.62
N LEU A 147 2.93 -25.03 -7.77
CA LEU A 147 1.51 -25.31 -7.89
C LEU A 147 0.93 -24.83 -9.23
N PHE A 148 1.33 -23.65 -9.70
CA PHE A 148 0.73 -23.05 -10.90
C PHE A 148 1.52 -23.29 -12.18
N SER A 149 2.83 -23.46 -12.14
CA SER A 149 3.66 -23.44 -13.37
C SER A 149 4.37 -24.75 -13.67
N SER A 150 4.87 -25.47 -12.66
CA SER A 150 5.73 -26.66 -12.86
C SER A 150 5.22 -27.98 -12.26
N CYS A 151 4.05 -27.99 -11.62
CA CYS A 151 3.40 -29.21 -11.15
C CYS A 151 3.10 -30.15 -12.33
N SER A 152 3.58 -31.40 -12.27
CA SER A 152 3.44 -32.39 -13.36
C SER A 152 1.99 -32.62 -13.80
N ASP A 153 1.06 -32.57 -12.83
CA ASP A 153 -0.33 -32.95 -13.05
C ASP A 153 -1.19 -31.76 -13.50
N LEU A 154 -0.72 -30.53 -13.24
CA LEU A 154 -1.45 -29.29 -13.54
C LEU A 154 -0.85 -28.51 -14.71
N CYS A 155 0.47 -28.54 -14.89
CA CYS A 155 1.18 -27.86 -15.98
C CYS A 155 0.62 -28.20 -17.38
N PRO A 156 0.19 -29.44 -17.70
CA PRO A 156 -0.42 -29.77 -18.99
C PRO A 156 -1.67 -28.94 -19.34
N LEU A 157 -2.35 -28.33 -18.35
CA LEU A 157 -3.49 -27.44 -18.59
C LEU A 157 -3.10 -26.25 -19.48
N TRP A 158 -1.93 -25.66 -19.25
CA TRP A 158 -1.47 -24.50 -20.01
C TRP A 158 -1.22 -24.83 -21.46
N HIS A 159 -0.64 -26.01 -21.73
CA HIS A 159 -0.47 -26.49 -23.09
C HIS A 159 -1.83 -26.70 -23.80
N ARG A 160 -2.82 -27.24 -23.08
CA ARG A 160 -4.19 -27.39 -23.64
C ARG A 160 -4.83 -26.04 -23.96
N ILE A 161 -4.62 -25.02 -23.12
CA ILE A 161 -5.10 -23.66 -23.37
C ILE A 161 -4.42 -23.07 -24.61
N ALA A 162 -3.09 -23.26 -24.75
CA ALA A 162 -2.33 -22.79 -25.90
C ALA A 162 -2.87 -23.39 -27.21
N VAL A 163 -3.08 -24.71 -27.24
CA VAL A 163 -3.65 -25.43 -28.38
C VAL A 163 -5.08 -24.95 -28.68
N TRP A 164 -5.90 -24.76 -27.65
CA TRP A 164 -7.29 -24.30 -27.82
C TRP A 164 -7.36 -22.91 -28.46
N TRP A 165 -6.45 -22.00 -28.09
CA TRP A 165 -6.39 -20.64 -28.63
C TRP A 165 -5.53 -20.50 -29.89
N GLY A 166 -4.82 -21.56 -30.30
CA GLY A 166 -3.89 -21.51 -31.43
C GLY A 166 -2.71 -20.56 -31.21
N VAL A 167 -2.29 -20.38 -29.95
CA VAL A 167 -1.17 -19.51 -29.57
C VAL A 167 0.04 -20.33 -29.11
N PRO A 168 1.27 -19.82 -29.26
CA PRO A 168 2.45 -20.51 -28.73
C PRO A 168 2.40 -20.56 -27.20
N THR A 169 2.84 -21.69 -26.62
CA THR A 169 3.12 -21.78 -25.18
C THR A 169 4.28 -20.84 -24.82
N PRO A 170 4.28 -20.25 -23.61
CA PRO A 170 5.43 -19.50 -23.13
C PRO A 170 6.70 -20.36 -23.12
N THR A 171 7.84 -19.77 -23.47
CA THR A 171 9.15 -20.46 -23.48
C THR A 171 9.54 -20.97 -22.10
N GLU A 172 9.32 -20.13 -21.09
CA GLU A 172 9.48 -20.48 -19.69
C GLU A 172 8.10 -20.55 -19.05
N MET A 173 7.83 -21.64 -18.32
CA MET A 173 6.60 -21.80 -17.56
C MET A 173 6.82 -21.21 -16.17
N THR A 174 6.74 -19.88 -16.07
CA THR A 174 6.77 -19.16 -14.79
C THR A 174 5.43 -18.49 -14.51
N ILE A 175 5.13 -18.15 -13.27
CA ILE A 175 3.92 -17.37 -12.96
C ILE A 175 3.91 -16.04 -13.73
N ASN A 176 5.07 -15.36 -13.81
CA ASN A 176 5.15 -14.09 -14.50
C ASN A 176 4.84 -14.23 -15.99
N SER A 177 5.44 -15.22 -16.67
CA SER A 177 5.17 -15.46 -18.09
C SER A 177 3.73 -15.87 -18.35
N LEU A 178 3.11 -16.65 -17.44
CA LEU A 178 1.69 -17.01 -17.54
C LEU A 178 0.78 -15.79 -17.38
N VAL A 179 1.09 -14.86 -16.47
CA VAL A 179 0.29 -13.65 -16.24
C VAL A 179 0.45 -12.63 -17.38
N THR A 180 1.63 -12.53 -18.00
CA THR A 180 1.87 -11.64 -19.16
C THR A 180 1.57 -12.31 -20.50
N TRP A 181 1.19 -13.59 -20.51
CA TRP A 181 1.06 -14.37 -21.73
C TRP A 181 0.14 -13.74 -22.78
N ALA A 182 -0.96 -13.12 -22.34
CA ALA A 182 -1.87 -12.41 -23.25
C ALA A 182 -1.23 -11.20 -23.94
N ASP A 183 -0.25 -10.57 -23.31
CA ASP A 183 0.47 -9.43 -23.87
C ASP A 183 1.49 -9.90 -24.92
N ASP A 184 2.10 -11.07 -24.70
CA ASP A 184 3.16 -11.68 -25.52
C ASP A 184 2.66 -12.35 -26.81
N VAL A 185 1.36 -12.67 -26.91
CA VAL A 185 0.76 -13.29 -28.10
C VAL A 185 0.21 -12.27 -29.09
N ALA A 186 0.25 -12.62 -30.37
CA ALA A 186 -0.27 -11.80 -31.47
C ALA A 186 -1.80 -11.94 -31.60
N LEU A 187 -2.53 -11.40 -30.63
CA LEU A 187 -4.00 -11.28 -30.63
C LEU A 187 -4.41 -9.81 -30.74
N ASP A 188 -5.61 -9.53 -31.25
CA ASP A 188 -6.20 -8.20 -31.18
C ASP A 188 -6.57 -7.81 -29.74
N ALA A 189 -6.81 -6.53 -29.49
CA ALA A 189 -7.02 -6.01 -28.13
C ALA A 189 -8.22 -6.65 -27.40
N GLU A 190 -9.29 -6.98 -28.12
CA GLU A 190 -10.47 -7.61 -27.54
C GLU A 190 -10.16 -9.08 -27.18
N SER A 191 -9.57 -9.81 -28.13
CA SER A 191 -9.14 -11.20 -27.92
C SER A 191 -8.11 -11.32 -26.80
N LYS A 192 -7.16 -10.37 -26.67
CA LYS A 192 -6.20 -10.32 -25.55
C LYS A 192 -6.92 -10.24 -24.21
N LYS A 193 -7.94 -9.39 -24.11
CA LYS A 193 -8.72 -9.22 -22.87
C LYS A 193 -9.49 -10.48 -22.49
N VAL A 194 -10.04 -11.18 -23.49
CA VAL A 194 -10.75 -12.47 -23.28
C VAL A 194 -9.76 -13.58 -22.92
N PHE A 195 -8.62 -13.67 -23.62
CA PHE A 195 -7.59 -14.65 -23.35
C PHE A 195 -6.98 -14.47 -21.95
N ASP A 196 -6.74 -13.23 -21.55
CA ASP A 196 -6.35 -12.89 -20.19
C ASP A 196 -7.37 -13.39 -19.15
N ALA A 197 -8.67 -13.21 -19.42
CA ALA A 197 -9.71 -13.75 -18.55
C ALA A 197 -9.68 -15.28 -18.47
N VAL A 198 -9.38 -15.98 -19.58
CA VAL A 198 -9.20 -17.45 -19.60
C VAL A 198 -8.02 -17.86 -18.73
N ILE A 199 -6.88 -17.18 -18.82
CA ILE A 199 -5.71 -17.41 -17.97
C ILE A 199 -6.08 -17.24 -16.49
N MET A 200 -6.78 -16.16 -16.14
CA MET A 200 -7.24 -15.92 -14.77
C MET A 200 -8.18 -17.02 -14.25
N VAL A 201 -9.07 -17.53 -15.11
CA VAL A 201 -9.96 -18.65 -14.79
C VAL A 201 -9.16 -19.95 -14.64
N ALA A 202 -8.09 -20.16 -15.40
CA ALA A 202 -7.21 -21.32 -15.25
C ALA A 202 -6.50 -21.31 -13.89
N PHE A 203 -5.92 -20.17 -13.49
CA PHE A 203 -5.37 -19.98 -12.13
C PHE A 203 -6.42 -20.27 -11.05
N TRP A 204 -7.64 -19.75 -11.21
CA TRP A 204 -8.73 -20.03 -10.26
C TRP A 204 -9.10 -21.52 -10.22
N THR A 205 -9.13 -22.19 -11.37
CA THR A 205 -9.46 -23.61 -11.47
C THR A 205 -8.41 -24.47 -10.78
N ILE A 206 -7.12 -24.21 -11.05
CA ILE A 206 -6.00 -24.86 -10.35
C ILE A 206 -6.12 -24.67 -8.84
N TRP A 207 -6.34 -23.42 -8.40
CA TRP A 207 -6.48 -23.12 -6.97
C TRP A 207 -7.70 -23.77 -6.34
N SER A 208 -8.80 -23.89 -7.07
CA SER A 208 -10.02 -24.54 -6.59
C SER A 208 -9.81 -26.04 -6.46
N PHE A 209 -9.15 -26.67 -7.42
CA PHE A 209 -8.78 -28.08 -7.37
C PHE A 209 -7.85 -28.37 -6.19
N HIS A 210 -6.80 -27.56 -6.01
CA HIS A 210 -5.88 -27.64 -4.87
C HIS A 210 -6.61 -27.61 -3.51
N LYS A 211 -7.61 -26.74 -3.35
CA LYS A 211 -8.42 -26.68 -2.12
C LYS A 211 -9.24 -27.93 -1.85
N LEU A 212 -9.65 -28.65 -2.90
CA LEU A 212 -10.36 -29.91 -2.72
C LEU A 212 -9.40 -30.97 -2.16
N GLU A 213 -8.17 -31.03 -2.66
CA GLU A 213 -7.15 -31.96 -2.18
C GLU A 213 -6.65 -31.66 -0.76
N THR A 214 -6.64 -30.37 -0.38
CA THR A 214 -6.20 -29.92 0.96
C THR A 214 -7.34 -29.75 1.97
N GLY A 215 -8.59 -29.91 1.55
CA GLY A 215 -9.74 -29.86 2.45
C GLY A 215 -9.68 -30.99 3.49
N PRO A 216 -10.40 -30.87 4.62
CA PRO A 216 -10.46 -31.95 5.59
C PRO A 216 -10.97 -33.22 4.88
N GLN A 217 -10.10 -34.22 4.79
CA GLN A 217 -10.49 -35.58 4.41
C GLN A 217 -11.41 -36.05 5.53
N ILE A 218 -12.73 -35.96 5.30
CA ILE A 218 -13.71 -36.48 6.23
C ILE A 218 -13.56 -38.01 6.18
N THR A 219 -12.72 -38.54 7.07
CA THR A 219 -12.62 -39.97 7.39
C THR A 219 -13.75 -40.38 8.31
#